data_AF-A0A2D7Z7L5-F1
#
_entry.id   AF-A0A2D7Z7L5-F1
#
_cell.length_a   1.000
_cell.length_b   1.000
_cell.length_c   1.000
_cell.angle_alpha   90.00
_cell.angle_beta   90.00
_cell.angle_gamma   90.00
#
_symmetry.space_group_name_H-M   'P 1'
#
loop_
_entity.id
_entity.type
_entity.pdbx_description
1 polymer ?
#
loop_
_entity_poly.entity_id
_entity_poly.type
_entity_poly.pdbx_seq_one_letter_code
_entity_poly.pdbx_strand_id
1 'polypeptide(L)'
;LDDAVVARIDRHGQRFEILVDPQGVQNWKDNPDEVDLLTLLAVEEVWTSAREAERVSEEDLEKAFDTTELATIAEHILAKGSIQLTTQQRREMTEQKRKRLVTAIVEAAVDPKTGLPHPAIRVDQALEEAKYLIDPFKSDHLLYQEAIKVLRPLIPLSFEECKMAVKVPHHAYGPASRLLRGSTQQEEWTSEGSWVAVIEIPRARREAILGRLAKISPDVESRDL
;
A
#
# COMPACT_ATOMS: atom_id res chain seq x y z
N LEU A 1 -17.16 -15.97 8.38
CA LEU A 1 -17.25 -15.56 9.80
C LEU A 1 -15.90 -15.70 10.50
N ASP A 2 -15.17 -16.81 10.31
CA ASP A 2 -13.92 -17.08 11.05
C ASP A 2 -12.82 -16.03 10.88
N ASP A 3 -12.77 -15.32 9.74
CA ASP A 3 -11.80 -14.25 9.49
C ASP A 3 -12.32 -12.83 9.83
N ALA A 4 -13.59 -12.70 10.22
CA ALA A 4 -14.19 -11.40 10.54
C ALA A 4 -13.64 -10.84 11.84
N VAL A 5 -13.51 -9.51 11.90
CA VAL A 5 -13.01 -8.79 13.06
C VAL A 5 -14.08 -7.86 13.61
N VAL A 6 -14.02 -7.60 14.91
CA VAL A 6 -14.97 -6.70 15.57
C VAL A 6 -14.50 -5.26 15.39
N ALA A 7 -15.30 -4.41 14.74
CA ALA A 7 -15.14 -2.97 14.84
C ALA A 7 -16.13 -2.44 15.89
N ARG A 8 -15.66 -1.57 16.79
CA ARG A 8 -16.46 -1.08 17.93
C ARG A 8 -16.34 0.41 18.13
N ILE A 9 -17.42 1.02 18.61
CA ILE A 9 -17.46 2.39 19.12
C ILE A 9 -18.26 2.43 20.41
N ASP A 10 -17.83 3.25 21.37
CA ASP A 10 -18.61 3.55 22.58
C ASP A 10 -19.24 4.95 22.39
N ARG A 11 -20.58 5.04 22.43
CA ARG A 11 -21.33 6.29 22.24
C ARG A 11 -22.55 6.31 23.17
N HIS A 12 -22.88 7.46 23.77
CA HIS A 12 -23.99 7.59 24.72
C HIS A 12 -23.97 6.59 25.88
N GLY A 13 -22.78 6.14 26.31
CA GLY A 13 -22.61 5.16 27.38
C GLY A 13 -22.91 3.71 26.99
N GLN A 14 -23.20 3.45 25.72
CA GLN A 14 -23.44 2.12 25.16
C GLN A 14 -22.36 1.78 24.14
N ARG A 15 -22.10 0.48 23.99
CA ARG A 15 -21.18 -0.05 22.98
C ARG A 15 -21.97 -0.49 21.75
N PHE A 16 -21.40 -0.23 20.58
CA PHE A 16 -21.89 -0.71 19.30
C PHE A 16 -20.76 -1.43 18.59
N GLU A 17 -21.02 -2.65 18.14
CA GLU A 17 -20.09 -3.56 17.49
C GLU A 17 -20.65 -4.01 16.15
N ILE A 18 -19.77 -4.14 15.15
CA ILE A 18 -20.06 -4.77 13.86
C ILE A 18 -18.97 -5.78 13.53
N LEU A 19 -19.33 -6.81 12.77
CA LEU A 19 -18.40 -7.81 12.26
C LEU A 19 -18.03 -7.46 10.83
N VAL A 20 -16.75 -7.23 10.57
CA VAL A 20 -16.25 -6.76 9.28
C VAL A 20 -15.09 -7.59 8.76
N ASP A 21 -14.93 -7.66 7.44
CA ASP A 21 -13.71 -8.19 6.83
C ASP A 21 -12.55 -7.18 7.01
N PRO A 22 -11.46 -7.53 7.73
CA PRO A 22 -10.34 -6.62 7.93
C PRO A 22 -9.68 -6.17 6.62
N GLN A 23 -9.67 -7.01 5.58
CA GLN A 23 -9.04 -6.67 4.31
C GLN A 23 -9.89 -5.65 3.53
N GLY A 24 -11.21 -5.86 3.46
CA GLY A 24 -12.14 -4.91 2.89
C GLY A 24 -12.14 -3.57 3.62
N VAL A 25 -12.01 -3.55 4.95
CA VAL A 25 -11.91 -2.30 5.73
C VAL A 25 -10.67 -1.49 5.36
N GLN A 26 -9.54 -2.14 5.08
CA GLN A 26 -8.36 -1.42 4.59
C GLN A 26 -8.63 -0.75 3.24
N ASN A 27 -9.26 -1.47 2.31
CA ASN A 27 -9.59 -0.94 0.98
C ASN A 27 -10.55 0.26 1.09
N TRP A 28 -11.56 0.16 1.96
CA TRP A 28 -12.49 1.27 2.21
C TRP A 28 -11.80 2.47 2.86
N LYS A 29 -10.86 2.27 3.80
CA LYS A 29 -10.09 3.38 4.37
C LYS A 29 -9.21 4.10 3.34
N ASP A 30 -8.70 3.36 2.36
CA ASP A 30 -7.88 3.93 1.29
C ASP A 30 -8.75 4.62 0.23
N ASN A 31 -9.88 4.01 -0.17
CA ASN A 31 -10.83 4.53 -1.16
C ASN A 31 -12.29 4.32 -0.71
N PRO A 32 -12.88 5.25 0.08
CA PRO A 32 -14.24 5.08 0.61
C PRO A 32 -15.33 4.99 -0.47
N ASP A 33 -15.15 5.69 -1.59
CA ASP A 33 -16.16 5.80 -2.67
C ASP A 33 -16.22 4.56 -3.58
N GLU A 34 -15.22 3.68 -3.53
CA GLU A 34 -15.12 2.51 -4.40
C GLU A 34 -15.64 1.22 -3.75
N VAL A 35 -15.94 1.26 -2.46
CA VAL A 35 -16.27 0.07 -1.67
C VAL A 35 -17.64 0.23 -1.02
N ASP A 36 -18.56 -0.68 -1.36
CA ASP A 36 -19.85 -0.76 -0.70
C ASP A 36 -19.68 -1.26 0.75
N LEU A 37 -20.03 -0.40 1.72
CA LEU A 37 -19.95 -0.67 3.14
C LEU A 37 -20.71 -1.93 3.56
N LEU A 38 -21.84 -2.25 2.93
CA LEU A 38 -22.61 -3.43 3.28
C LEU A 38 -21.87 -4.72 2.93
N THR A 39 -21.08 -4.71 1.85
CA THR A 39 -20.26 -5.87 1.44
C THR A 39 -19.10 -6.15 2.40
N LEU A 40 -18.72 -5.17 3.23
CA LEU A 40 -17.68 -5.33 4.26
C LEU A 40 -18.20 -6.05 5.49
N LEU A 41 -19.51 -5.98 5.74
CA LEU A 41 -20.13 -6.60 6.90
C LEU A 41 -20.19 -8.10 6.69
N ALA A 42 -19.59 -8.85 7.62
CA ALA A 42 -19.73 -10.31 7.61
C ALA A 42 -21.17 -10.73 7.89
N VAL A 43 -21.91 -9.91 8.64
CA VAL A 43 -23.34 -10.03 8.92
C VAL A 43 -23.90 -8.60 9.03
N GLU A 44 -25.01 -8.35 8.34
CA GLU A 44 -25.68 -7.04 8.24
C GLU A 44 -26.46 -6.67 9.53
N GLU A 45 -25.79 -6.65 10.68
CA GLU A 45 -26.39 -6.33 11.98
C GLU A 45 -25.42 -5.50 12.85
N VAL A 46 -25.98 -4.83 13.86
CA VAL A 46 -25.23 -4.08 14.88
C VAL A 46 -25.51 -4.71 16.25
N TRP A 47 -24.46 -4.99 17.01
CA TRP A 47 -24.52 -5.64 18.32
C TRP A 47 -24.08 -4.71 19.44
N THR A 48 -24.56 -4.94 20.66
CA THR A 48 -23.90 -4.42 21.87
C THR A 48 -22.66 -5.25 22.20
N SER A 49 -22.73 -6.55 21.88
CA SER A 49 -21.69 -7.55 22.03
C SER A 49 -21.82 -8.60 20.94
N ALA A 50 -20.96 -8.53 19.91
CA ALA A 50 -21.00 -9.47 18.79
C ALA A 50 -20.65 -10.91 19.23
N ARG A 51 -19.86 -11.05 20.31
CA ARG A 51 -19.49 -12.35 20.88
C ARG A 51 -20.64 -13.05 21.60
N GLU A 52 -21.51 -12.28 22.24
CA GLU A 52 -22.68 -12.79 22.97
C GLU A 52 -23.95 -12.79 22.10
N ALA A 53 -23.84 -12.34 20.84
CA ALA A 53 -24.95 -12.17 19.90
C ALA A 53 -26.07 -11.25 20.45
N GLU A 54 -25.71 -10.27 21.28
CA GLU A 54 -26.66 -9.31 21.84
C GLU A 54 -26.89 -8.17 20.85
N ARG A 55 -28.13 -8.04 20.35
CA ARG A 55 -28.52 -7.02 19.38
C ARG A 55 -28.84 -5.69 20.05
N VAL A 56 -28.52 -4.61 19.35
CA VAL A 56 -28.96 -3.27 19.74
C VAL A 56 -30.42 -3.06 19.31
N SER A 57 -31.19 -2.34 20.14
CA SER A 57 -32.54 -1.91 19.79
C SER A 57 -32.54 -0.73 18.80
N GLU A 58 -33.53 -0.63 17.92
CA GLU A 58 -33.65 0.52 17.01
C GLU A 58 -33.69 1.87 17.74
N GLU A 59 -34.30 1.92 18.93
CA GLU A 59 -34.36 3.13 19.76
C GLU A 59 -32.96 3.59 20.20
N ASP A 60 -32.09 2.65 20.55
CA ASP A 60 -30.70 2.94 20.93
C ASP A 60 -29.85 3.35 19.72
N LEU A 61 -30.06 2.74 18.55
CA LEU A 61 -29.42 3.17 17.31
C LEU A 61 -29.80 4.60 16.96
N GLU A 62 -31.10 4.91 17.00
CA GLU A 62 -31.59 6.25 16.68
C GLU A 62 -31.04 7.29 17.68
N LYS A 63 -31.07 6.99 18.99
CA LYS A 63 -30.48 7.88 20.00
C LYS A 63 -28.98 8.10 19.83
N ALA A 64 -28.26 7.07 19.36
CA ALA A 64 -26.82 7.12 19.25
C ALA A 64 -26.33 7.67 17.92
N PHE A 65 -26.99 7.39 16.80
CA PHE A 65 -26.51 7.73 15.47
C PHE A 65 -27.45 8.67 14.70
N ASP A 66 -28.60 9.03 15.26
CA ASP A 66 -29.65 9.80 14.60
C ASP A 66 -30.17 9.11 13.32
N THR A 67 -30.01 7.79 13.25
CA THR A 67 -30.45 6.93 12.14
C THR A 67 -30.44 5.45 12.56
N THR A 68 -31.26 4.64 11.90
CA THR A 68 -31.23 3.17 11.93
C THR A 68 -30.61 2.56 10.68
N GLU A 69 -30.15 3.38 9.73
CA GLU A 69 -29.55 2.92 8.49
C GLU A 69 -28.17 2.28 8.75
N LEU A 70 -28.08 0.98 8.46
CA LEU A 70 -26.91 0.16 8.74
C LEU A 70 -25.63 0.69 8.06
N ALA A 71 -25.71 1.14 6.80
CA ALA A 71 -24.56 1.66 6.08
C ALA A 71 -23.96 2.89 6.77
N THR A 72 -24.81 3.86 7.14
CA THR A 72 -24.42 5.08 7.85
C THR A 72 -23.85 4.78 9.25
N ILE A 73 -24.44 3.82 9.97
CA ILE A 73 -23.93 3.38 11.27
C ILE A 73 -22.56 2.70 11.12
N ALA A 74 -22.41 1.80 10.14
CA ALA A 74 -21.16 1.10 9.88
C ALA A 74 -20.04 2.08 9.50
N GLU A 75 -20.34 3.07 8.66
CA GLU A 75 -19.40 4.15 8.31
C GLU A 75 -18.91 4.87 9.57
N HIS A 76 -19.84 5.27 10.44
CA HIS A 76 -19.50 5.92 11.70
C HIS A 76 -18.60 5.07 12.58
N ILE A 77 -18.90 3.77 12.72
CA ILE A 77 -18.09 2.84 13.52
C ILE A 77 -16.70 2.68 12.91
N LEU A 78 -16.56 2.53 11.59
CA LEU A 78 -15.26 2.34 10.92
C LEU A 78 -14.41 3.61 10.87
N ALA A 79 -15.04 4.78 10.79
CA ALA A 79 -14.37 6.08 10.75
C ALA A 79 -13.89 6.54 12.14
N LYS A 80 -14.73 6.38 13.17
CA LYS A 80 -14.49 6.94 14.52
C LYS A 80 -14.23 5.90 15.60
N GLY A 81 -14.52 4.64 15.34
CA GLY A 81 -14.34 3.53 16.27
C GLY A 81 -12.94 2.92 16.22
N SER A 82 -12.85 1.70 16.75
CA SER A 82 -11.62 0.91 16.84
C SER A 82 -11.84 -0.49 16.31
N ILE A 83 -10.88 -1.01 15.54
CA ILE A 83 -10.93 -2.37 14.99
C ILE A 83 -10.12 -3.31 15.89
N GLN A 84 -10.77 -4.36 16.38
CA GLN A 84 -10.19 -5.35 17.28
C GLN A 84 -9.64 -6.52 16.48
N LEU A 85 -8.35 -6.45 16.16
CA LEU A 85 -7.63 -7.56 15.56
C LEU A 85 -7.19 -8.57 16.62
N THR A 86 -7.22 -9.85 16.28
CA THR A 86 -6.48 -10.87 17.04
C THR A 86 -4.97 -10.62 16.95
N THR A 87 -4.19 -11.18 17.88
CA THR A 87 -2.73 -11.08 17.87
C THR A 87 -2.12 -11.60 16.56
N GLN A 88 -2.69 -12.69 16.02
CA GLN A 88 -2.23 -13.29 14.76
C GLN A 88 -2.52 -12.38 13.57
N GLN A 89 -3.78 -11.93 13.40
CA GLN A 89 -4.17 -11.03 12.31
C GLN A 89 -3.37 -9.72 12.34
N ARG A 90 -3.17 -9.14 13.53
CA ARG A 90 -2.34 -7.93 13.68
C ARG A 90 -0.92 -8.18 13.19
N ARG A 91 -0.30 -9.29 13.59
CA ARG A 91 1.07 -9.63 13.18
C ARG A 91 1.17 -9.78 11.67
N GLU A 92 0.26 -10.55 11.06
CA GLU A 92 0.24 -10.80 9.62
C GLU A 92 0.08 -9.51 8.82
N MET A 93 -0.89 -8.66 9.18
CA MET A 93 -1.09 -7.37 8.51
C MET A 93 0.11 -6.44 8.66
N THR A 94 0.69 -6.38 9.87
CA THR A 94 1.87 -5.54 10.15
C THR A 94 3.07 -5.99 9.32
N GLU A 95 3.32 -7.30 9.25
CA GLU A 95 4.42 -7.88 8.48
C GLU A 95 4.26 -7.63 6.98
N GLN A 96 3.05 -7.80 6.46
CA GLN A 96 2.74 -7.49 5.06
C GLN A 96 2.96 -6.02 4.73
N LYS A 97 2.45 -5.09 5.56
CA LYS A 97 2.68 -3.65 5.38
C LYS A 97 4.15 -3.29 5.51
N ARG A 98 4.87 -3.89 6.46
CA ARG A 98 6.33 -3.71 6.61
C ARG A 98 7.07 -4.07 5.33
N LYS A 99 6.77 -5.23 4.74
CA LYS A 99 7.41 -5.68 3.50
C LYS A 99 7.12 -4.73 2.33
N ARG A 100 5.88 -4.24 2.20
CA ARG A 100 5.49 -3.26 1.18
C ARG A 100 6.23 -1.93 1.37
N LEU A 101 6.26 -1.42 2.60
CA LEU A 101 6.96 -0.20 2.97
C LEU A 101 8.46 -0.27 2.66
N VAL A 102 9.12 -1.35 3.07
CA VAL A 102 10.55 -1.58 2.79
C VAL A 102 10.78 -1.61 1.28
N THR A 103 9.97 -2.36 0.53
CA THR A 103 10.08 -2.43 -0.94
C THR A 103 9.95 -1.05 -1.57
N ALA A 104 8.94 -0.26 -1.16
CA ALA A 104 8.71 1.08 -1.69
C ALA A 104 9.90 2.01 -1.44
N ILE A 105 10.52 1.95 -0.25
CA ILE A 105 11.70 2.77 0.08
C ILE A 105 12.91 2.35 -0.77
N VAL A 106 13.15 1.05 -0.92
CA VAL A 106 14.25 0.52 -1.75
C VAL A 106 14.09 0.92 -3.22
N GLU A 107 12.87 0.94 -3.74
CA GLU A 107 12.60 1.35 -5.12
C GLU A 107 12.70 2.87 -5.34
N ALA A 108 12.62 3.68 -4.27
CA ALA A 108 12.60 5.13 -4.39
C ALA A 108 13.94 5.80 -4.00
N ALA A 109 14.73 5.20 -3.11
CA ALA A 109 15.89 5.84 -2.51
C ALA A 109 17.21 5.11 -2.79
N VAL A 110 18.27 5.88 -2.96
CA VAL A 110 19.66 5.41 -3.08
C VAL A 110 20.52 5.93 -1.93
N ASP A 111 21.65 5.26 -1.68
CA ASP A 111 22.73 5.80 -0.88
C ASP A 111 23.47 6.88 -1.70
N PRO A 112 23.51 8.15 -1.27
CA PRO A 112 24.20 9.21 -1.99
C PRO A 112 25.71 8.97 -2.15
N LYS A 113 26.32 8.11 -1.34
CA LYS A 113 27.74 7.80 -1.46
C LYS A 113 28.05 6.81 -2.59
N THR A 114 27.17 5.84 -2.80
CA THR A 114 27.38 4.76 -3.78
C THR A 114 26.55 4.93 -5.05
N GLY A 115 25.47 5.72 -4.98
CA GLY A 115 24.49 5.88 -6.05
C GLY A 115 23.62 4.63 -6.25
N LEU A 116 23.69 3.64 -5.36
CA LEU A 116 22.97 2.38 -5.44
C LEU A 116 21.81 2.31 -4.42
N PRO A 117 20.75 1.54 -4.70
CA PRO A 117 19.70 1.27 -3.73
C PRO A 117 20.23 0.65 -2.46
N HIS A 118 19.65 1.01 -1.32
CA HIS A 118 19.89 0.30 -0.07
C HIS A 118 19.31 -1.13 -0.16
N PRO A 119 20.02 -2.17 0.29
CA PRO A 119 19.45 -3.50 0.39
C PRO A 119 18.21 -3.51 1.29
N ALA A 120 17.18 -4.30 0.95
CA ALA A 120 15.94 -4.38 1.73
C ALA A 120 16.20 -4.71 3.21
N ILE A 121 17.13 -5.63 3.48
CA ILE A 121 17.52 -6.00 4.85
C ILE A 121 18.07 -4.79 5.62
N ARG A 122 18.84 -3.89 4.97
CA ARG A 122 19.41 -2.71 5.63
C ARG A 122 18.33 -1.71 6.02
N VAL A 123 17.35 -1.48 5.15
CA VAL A 123 16.19 -0.61 5.42
C VAL A 123 15.34 -1.20 6.54
N ASP A 124 15.09 -2.51 6.49
CA ASP A 124 14.30 -3.21 7.50
C ASP A 124 14.96 -3.14 8.89
N GLN A 125 16.28 -3.40 8.97
CA GLN A 125 17.06 -3.25 10.20
C GLN A 125 17.06 -1.81 10.72
N ALA A 126 17.18 -0.81 9.84
CA ALA A 126 17.11 0.59 10.26
C ALA A 126 15.74 0.95 10.86
N LEU A 127 14.65 0.38 10.35
CA LEU A 127 13.31 0.53 10.95
C LEU A 127 13.23 -0.13 12.33
N GLU A 128 13.90 -1.26 12.56
CA GLU A 128 13.97 -1.92 13.88
C GLU A 128 14.79 -1.11 14.87
N GLU A 129 15.97 -0.64 14.46
CA GLU A 129 16.85 0.21 15.27
C GLU A 129 16.13 1.48 15.74
N ALA A 130 15.33 2.07 14.86
CA ALA A 130 14.51 3.22 15.18
C ALA A 130 13.25 2.89 16.02
N LYS A 131 12.98 1.61 16.27
CA LYS A 131 11.78 1.11 16.95
C LYS A 131 10.50 1.63 16.30
N TYR A 132 10.49 1.75 14.97
CA TYR A 132 9.33 2.25 14.24
C TYR A 132 8.21 1.21 14.29
N LEU A 133 7.06 1.60 14.87
CA LEU A 133 5.88 0.76 14.95
C LEU A 133 4.98 1.01 13.75
N ILE A 134 4.64 -0.06 13.04
CA ILE A 134 3.74 0.00 11.88
C ILE A 134 2.32 -0.22 12.35
N ASP A 135 1.45 0.71 11.97
CA ASP A 135 0.00 0.60 12.18
C ASP A 135 -0.64 -0.15 11.00
N PRO A 136 -1.34 -1.28 11.23
CA PRO A 136 -2.03 -2.06 10.19
C PRO A 136 -3.06 -1.30 9.38
N PHE A 137 -3.62 -0.21 9.90
CA PHE A 137 -4.73 0.51 9.27
C PHE A 137 -4.34 1.87 8.70
N LYS A 138 -3.09 2.27 8.88
CA LYS A 138 -2.59 3.53 8.35
C LYS A 138 -2.25 3.39 6.88
N SER A 139 -2.58 4.39 6.08
CA SER A 139 -2.33 4.34 4.64
C SER A 139 -0.85 4.22 4.32
N ASP A 140 -0.53 3.53 3.23
CA ASP A 140 0.85 3.25 2.82
C ASP A 140 1.63 4.55 2.59
N HIS A 141 0.97 5.59 2.07
CA HIS A 141 1.58 6.90 1.87
C HIS A 141 2.01 7.58 3.19
N LEU A 142 1.17 7.54 4.22
CA LEU A 142 1.52 8.13 5.52
C LEU A 142 2.64 7.35 6.20
N LEU A 143 2.57 6.00 6.17
CA LEU A 143 3.62 5.14 6.69
C LEU A 143 4.96 5.42 5.99
N TYR A 144 4.93 5.61 4.66
CA TYR A 144 6.10 5.94 3.87
C TYR A 144 6.75 7.26 4.30
N GLN A 145 5.96 8.34 4.45
CA GLN A 145 6.48 9.63 4.88
C GLN A 145 7.09 9.60 6.29
N GLU A 146 6.45 8.88 7.22
CA GLU A 146 6.95 8.72 8.58
C GLU A 146 8.23 7.89 8.63
N ALA A 147 8.26 6.76 7.91
CA ALA A 147 9.42 5.91 7.80
C ALA A 147 10.63 6.68 7.29
N ILE A 148 10.48 7.51 6.25
CA ILE A 148 11.59 8.35 5.74
C ILE A 148 12.13 9.28 6.83
N LYS A 149 11.26 9.96 7.57
CA LYS A 149 11.67 10.89 8.64
C LYS A 149 12.49 10.16 9.71
N VAL A 150 12.07 8.96 10.06
CA VAL A 150 12.70 8.11 11.07
C VAL A 150 14.00 7.47 10.58
N LEU A 151 14.10 7.17 9.28
CA LEU A 151 15.27 6.53 8.68
C LEU A 151 16.42 7.50 8.39
N ARG A 152 16.14 8.76 8.01
CA ARG A 152 17.16 9.76 7.64
C ARG A 152 18.31 9.92 8.65
N PRO A 153 18.07 9.89 9.98
CA PRO A 153 19.16 9.95 10.97
C PRO A 153 20.06 8.70 10.99
N LEU A 154 19.56 7.55 10.55
CA LEU A 154 20.26 6.25 10.61
C LEU A 154 20.93 5.87 9.29
N ILE A 155 20.28 6.19 8.17
CA ILE A 155 20.78 5.92 6.82
C ILE A 155 20.60 7.15 5.92
N PRO A 156 21.62 7.53 5.14
CA PRO A 156 21.48 8.61 4.18
C PRO A 156 20.61 8.13 3.01
N LEU A 157 19.51 8.85 2.76
CA LEU A 157 18.55 8.56 1.69
C LEU A 157 18.53 9.72 0.70
N SER A 158 18.89 9.45 -0.55
CA SER A 158 18.71 10.39 -1.67
C SER A 158 17.61 9.89 -2.60
N PHE A 159 16.77 10.81 -3.07
CA PHE A 159 15.65 10.54 -3.98
C PHE A 159 15.93 11.27 -5.28
N GLU A 160 16.63 10.59 -6.19
CA GLU A 160 17.06 11.14 -7.47
C GLU A 160 16.39 10.38 -8.60
N GLU A 161 15.98 11.10 -9.64
CA GLU A 161 15.55 10.51 -10.90
C GLU A 161 16.71 10.47 -11.89
N CYS A 162 16.69 9.51 -12.80
CA CYS A 162 17.64 9.45 -13.90
C CYS A 162 16.93 9.23 -15.22
N LYS A 163 17.53 9.78 -16.28
CA LYS A 163 17.10 9.61 -17.66
C LYS A 163 17.98 8.59 -18.36
N MET A 164 17.36 7.70 -19.14
CA MET A 164 18.05 6.66 -19.89
C MET A 164 17.35 6.43 -21.21
N ALA A 165 18.11 6.29 -22.28
CA ALA A 165 17.62 5.80 -23.56
C ALA A 165 17.71 4.28 -23.61
N VAL A 166 16.66 3.62 -24.12
CA VAL A 166 16.59 2.17 -24.32
C VAL A 166 16.25 1.89 -25.78
N LYS A 167 17.04 1.07 -26.46
CA LYS A 167 16.80 0.57 -27.82
C LYS A 167 16.37 -0.89 -27.74
N VAL A 168 15.20 -1.19 -28.29
CA VAL A 168 14.56 -2.51 -28.24
C VAL A 168 14.31 -3.01 -29.66
N PRO A 169 14.71 -4.25 -30.00
CA PRO A 169 14.41 -4.83 -31.31
C PRO A 169 12.91 -5.13 -31.46
N HIS A 170 12.41 -5.15 -32.70
CA HIS A 170 10.99 -5.31 -33.01
C HIS A 170 10.32 -6.51 -32.30
N HIS A 171 11.01 -7.65 -32.23
CA HIS A 171 10.47 -8.88 -31.62
C HIS A 171 10.23 -8.76 -30.11
N ALA A 172 10.94 -7.84 -29.42
CA ALA A 172 10.88 -7.63 -27.98
C ALA A 172 10.02 -6.42 -27.57
N TYR A 173 9.50 -5.67 -28.55
CA TYR A 173 8.75 -4.44 -28.32
C TYR A 173 7.53 -4.62 -27.40
N GLY A 174 6.69 -5.63 -27.64
CA GLY A 174 5.46 -5.84 -26.86
C GLY A 174 5.68 -5.90 -25.34
N PRO A 175 6.53 -6.80 -24.83
CA PRO A 175 6.84 -6.87 -23.41
C PRO A 175 7.64 -5.67 -22.88
N ALA A 176 8.59 -5.13 -23.65
CA ALA A 176 9.42 -4.00 -23.21
C ALA A 176 8.63 -2.69 -23.12
N SER A 177 7.80 -2.37 -24.11
CA SER A 177 6.91 -1.20 -24.10
C SER A 177 5.93 -1.28 -22.93
N ARG A 178 5.39 -2.47 -22.61
CA ARG A 178 4.54 -2.66 -21.44
C ARG A 178 5.28 -2.39 -20.13
N LEU A 179 6.53 -2.82 -20.03
CA LEU A 179 7.37 -2.57 -18.85
C LEU A 179 7.65 -1.08 -18.66
N LEU A 180 7.91 -0.35 -19.75
CA LEU A 180 8.40 1.03 -19.70
C LEU A 180 7.29 2.10 -19.83
N ARG A 181 6.07 1.72 -20.21
CA ARG A 181 4.94 2.62 -20.51
C ARG A 181 4.76 3.77 -19.52
N GLY A 182 4.86 3.52 -18.21
CA GLY A 182 4.64 4.53 -17.18
C GLY A 182 5.81 5.50 -16.95
N SER A 183 6.94 5.25 -17.61
CA SER A 183 8.19 5.99 -17.44
C SER A 183 8.72 6.58 -18.74
N THR A 184 8.14 6.21 -19.89
CA THR A 184 8.50 6.72 -21.21
C THR A 184 8.14 8.19 -21.35
N GLN A 185 9.13 9.02 -21.65
CA GLN A 185 9.00 10.44 -21.96
C GLN A 185 8.89 10.69 -23.46
N GLN A 186 9.69 9.97 -24.23
CA GLN A 186 9.74 10.06 -25.69
C GLN A 186 9.98 8.67 -26.27
N GLU A 187 9.41 8.41 -27.44
CA GLU A 187 9.63 7.16 -28.17
C GLU A 187 9.65 7.41 -29.68
N GLU A 188 10.48 6.63 -30.38
CA GLU A 188 10.60 6.69 -31.83
C GLU A 188 10.92 5.30 -32.41
N TRP A 189 10.48 5.07 -33.64
CA TRP A 189 10.90 3.92 -34.42
C TRP A 189 12.05 4.33 -35.34
N THR A 190 13.15 3.60 -35.22
CA THR A 190 14.31 3.77 -36.10
C THR A 190 14.03 3.21 -37.49
N SER A 191 14.74 3.70 -38.50
CA SER A 191 14.68 3.17 -39.88
C SER A 191 15.08 1.70 -39.98
N GLU A 192 15.81 1.18 -38.99
CA GLU A 192 16.21 -0.24 -38.89
C GLU A 192 15.14 -1.12 -38.22
N GLY A 193 13.99 -0.55 -37.85
CA GLY A 193 12.87 -1.28 -37.22
C GLY A 193 13.03 -1.54 -35.73
N SER A 194 14.03 -0.96 -35.08
CA SER A 194 14.13 -0.95 -33.60
C SER A 194 13.30 0.20 -33.02
N TRP A 195 12.72 -0.02 -31.85
CA TRP A 195 12.02 1.00 -31.06
C TRP A 195 12.99 1.59 -30.05
N VAL A 196 13.09 2.91 -30.00
CA VAL A 196 13.91 3.64 -29.02
C VAL A 196 12.99 4.44 -28.11
N ALA A 197 13.24 4.39 -26.81
CA ALA A 197 12.51 5.19 -25.83
C ALA A 197 13.46 5.87 -24.85
N VAL A 198 13.18 7.13 -24.55
CA VAL A 198 13.77 7.85 -23.43
C VAL A 198 12.84 7.68 -22.23
N ILE A 199 13.36 7.11 -21.16
CA ILE A 199 12.62 6.89 -19.92
C ILE A 199 13.19 7.75 -18.79
N GLU A 200 12.33 8.17 -17.87
CA GLU A 200 12.68 8.83 -16.61
C GLU A 200 12.15 7.98 -15.45
N ILE A 201 13.06 7.56 -14.58
CA ILE A 201 12.79 6.63 -13.49
C ILE A 201 13.57 7.03 -12.24
N PRO A 202 13.11 6.66 -11.03
CA PRO A 202 13.94 6.75 -9.84
C PRO A 202 15.26 5.99 -10.07
N ARG A 203 16.39 6.63 -9.73
CA ARG A 203 17.74 6.06 -9.90
C ARG A 203 17.83 4.67 -9.26
N ALA A 204 17.12 4.46 -8.17
CA ALA A 204 17.09 3.19 -7.46
C ALA A 204 16.50 2.02 -8.29
N ARG A 205 15.62 2.29 -9.26
CA ARG A 205 14.99 1.24 -10.09
C ARG A 205 15.80 0.85 -11.32
N ARG A 206 16.86 1.60 -11.64
CA ARG A 206 17.64 1.44 -12.88
C ARG A 206 18.10 0.01 -13.09
N GLU A 207 18.85 -0.55 -12.16
CA GLU A 207 19.41 -1.91 -12.27
C GLU A 207 18.31 -2.98 -12.37
N ALA A 208 17.22 -2.81 -11.61
CA ALA A 208 16.08 -3.72 -11.67
C ALA A 208 15.39 -3.70 -13.05
N ILE A 209 15.22 -2.52 -13.65
CA ILE A 209 14.64 -2.36 -14.99
C ILE A 209 15.58 -2.93 -16.05
N LEU A 210 16.88 -2.65 -15.99
CA LEU A 210 17.88 -3.22 -16.90
C LEU A 210 17.90 -4.75 -16.83
N GLY A 211 17.87 -5.33 -15.62
CA GLY A 211 17.80 -6.77 -15.45
C GLY A 211 16.51 -7.40 -16.00
N ARG A 212 15.37 -6.68 -15.95
CA ARG A 212 14.11 -7.13 -16.56
C ARG A 212 14.15 -7.02 -18.08
N LEU A 213 14.73 -5.97 -18.63
CA LEU A 213 14.91 -5.80 -20.08
C LEU A 213 15.82 -6.88 -20.66
N ALA A 214 16.95 -7.18 -19.99
CA ALA A 214 17.86 -8.25 -20.41
C ALA A 214 17.19 -9.65 -20.41
N LYS A 215 16.23 -9.89 -19.51
CA LYS A 215 15.41 -11.11 -19.51
C LYS A 215 14.40 -11.16 -20.65
N ILE A 216 13.92 -10.00 -21.11
CA ILE A 216 13.01 -9.91 -22.25
C ILE A 216 13.78 -10.19 -23.54
N SER A 217 14.92 -9.54 -23.72
CA SER A 217 15.86 -9.84 -24.81
C SER A 217 17.26 -9.35 -24.44
N PRO A 218 18.32 -10.15 -24.67
CA PRO A 218 19.71 -9.73 -24.47
C PRO A 218 20.14 -8.64 -25.46
N ASP A 219 19.41 -8.46 -26.56
CA ASP A 219 19.71 -7.47 -27.61
C ASP A 219 19.18 -6.06 -27.28
N VAL A 220 18.62 -5.87 -26.08
CA VAL A 220 18.20 -4.55 -25.61
C VAL A 220 19.43 -3.74 -25.21
N GLU A 221 19.63 -2.60 -25.87
CA GLU A 221 20.70 -1.66 -25.55
C GLU A 221 20.16 -0.53 -24.67
N SER A 222 20.99 -0.01 -23.77
CA SER A 222 20.62 1.12 -22.92
C SER A 222 21.79 2.09 -22.71
N ARG A 223 21.47 3.37 -22.52
CA ARG A 223 22.46 4.44 -22.31
C ARG A 223 21.91 5.54 -21.41
N ASP A 224 22.65 5.88 -20.36
CA ASP A 224 22.34 7.03 -19.49
C ASP A 224 22.46 8.35 -20.27
N LEU A 225 21.55 9.29 -19.99
CA LEU A 225 21.48 10.61 -20.60
C LEU A 225 21.97 11.72 -19.67
#